data_AF-A0AAQ0MDW0-F1
#
_entry.id   AF-A0AAQ0MDW0-F1
#
_cell.length_a   1.000
_cell.length_b   1.000
_cell.length_c   1.000
_cell.angle_alpha   90.00
_cell.angle_beta   90.00
_cell.angle_gamma   90.00
#
_symmetry.space_group_name_H-M   'P 1'
#
loop_
_entity.id
_entity.type
_entity.pdbx_description
1 polymer ?
#
loop_
_entity_poly.entity_id
_entity_poly.type
_entity_poly.pdbx_seq_one_letter_code
_entity_poly.pdbx_strand_id
1 'polypeptide(L)'
;MNYIKTYLEKMTKNTFYTSLVEYRQYLDKKLRSIEMYINYLLERKVYVAKLIDNLTLSLENKYIDMIDEDYIYCAQEIEDIEIDRIKNDLNEMEADYARIESDLSQQAVERANIETECDLIERISLVA
;
A
#
# COMPACT_ATOMS: atom_id res chain seq x y z
N MET A 1 1.42 58.67 6.41
CA MET A 1 1.76 57.30 5.96
C MET A 1 2.38 56.57 7.14
N ASN A 2 1.74 55.52 7.67
CA ASN A 2 2.29 54.80 8.83
C ASN A 2 3.31 53.77 8.35
N TYR A 3 4.59 54.13 8.41
CA TYR A 3 5.72 53.29 7.95
C TYR A 3 5.72 51.90 8.60
N ILE A 4 5.34 51.82 9.88
CA ILE A 4 5.24 50.55 10.61
C ILE A 4 4.14 49.66 10.01
N LYS A 5 3.00 50.24 9.64
CA LYS A 5 1.90 49.50 9.00
C LYS A 5 2.35 48.87 7.69
N THR A 6 2.94 49.66 6.79
CA THR A 6 3.43 49.16 5.48
C THR A 6 4.53 48.10 5.65
N TYR A 7 5.42 48.27 6.62
CA TYR A 7 6.45 47.29 6.92
C TYR A 7 5.85 45.96 7.40
N LEU A 8 4.89 46.02 8.35
CA LEU A 8 4.20 44.84 8.85
C LEU A 8 3.44 44.13 7.75
N GLU A 9 2.67 44.85 6.92
CA GLU A 9 1.96 44.27 5.77
C GLU A 9 2.90 43.53 4.82
N LYS A 10 4.05 44.12 4.49
CA LYS A 10 5.06 43.50 3.63
C LYS A 10 5.67 42.26 4.28
N MET A 11 6.01 42.32 5.57
CA MET A 11 6.57 41.19 6.31
C MET A 11 5.56 40.03 6.38
N THR A 12 4.31 40.31 6.75
CA THR A 12 3.26 39.28 6.84
C THR A 12 3.03 38.62 5.48
N LYS A 13 2.96 39.41 4.40
CA LYS A 13 2.81 38.85 3.04
C LYS A 13 3.98 37.95 2.66
N ASN A 14 5.20 38.37 2.95
CA ASN A 14 6.39 37.58 2.64
C ASN A 14 6.44 36.28 3.44
N THR A 15 6.16 36.34 4.75
CA THR A 15 6.11 35.14 5.60
C THR A 15 5.04 34.17 5.11
N PHE A 16 3.84 34.66 4.80
CA PHE A 16 2.75 33.83 4.30
C PHE A 16 3.11 33.13 2.99
N TYR A 17 3.70 33.86 2.04
CA TYR A 17 4.14 33.28 0.76
C TYR A 17 5.22 32.21 0.96
N THR A 18 6.22 32.47 1.80
CA THR A 18 7.24 31.47 2.13
C THR A 18 6.64 30.21 2.73
N SER A 19 5.71 30.35 3.67
CA SER A 19 5.01 29.21 4.28
C SER A 19 4.21 28.39 3.26
N LEU A 20 3.55 29.04 2.29
CA LEU A 20 2.86 28.33 1.21
C LEU A 20 3.82 27.53 0.33
N VAL A 21 4.96 28.12 -0.04
CA VAL A 21 5.98 27.44 -0.85
C VAL A 21 6.57 26.24 -0.10
N GLU A 22 6.90 26.41 1.17
CA GLU A 22 7.43 25.33 2.02
C GLU A 22 6.41 24.19 2.17
N TYR A 23 5.14 24.53 2.42
CA TYR A 23 4.09 23.52 2.58
C TYR A 23 3.81 22.78 1.27
N ARG A 24 3.82 23.47 0.12
CA ARG A 24 3.72 22.83 -1.19
C ARG A 24 4.85 21.81 -1.41
N GLN A 25 6.10 22.18 -1.11
CA GLN A 25 7.23 21.26 -1.22
C GLN A 25 7.11 20.06 -0.29
N TYR A 26 6.53 20.26 0.90
CA TYR A 26 6.23 19.17 1.82
C TYR A 26 5.19 18.20 1.24
N LEU A 27 4.09 18.72 0.69
CA LEU A 27 3.05 17.90 0.07
C LEU A 27 3.58 17.12 -1.14
N ASP A 28 4.38 17.75 -2.01
CA ASP A 28 5.00 17.09 -3.16
C ASP A 28 5.88 15.89 -2.74
N LYS A 29 6.68 16.07 -1.68
CA LYS A 29 7.50 14.97 -1.12
C LYS A 29 6.63 13.86 -0.55
N LYS A 30 5.55 14.22 0.16
CA LYS A 30 4.62 13.25 0.75
C LYS A 30 3.91 12.45 -0.34
N LEU A 31 3.39 13.11 -1.37
CA LEU A 31 2.73 12.47 -2.51
C LEU A 31 3.67 11.46 -3.21
N ARG A 32 4.90 11.89 -3.52
CA ARG A 32 5.92 11.00 -4.10
C ARG A 32 6.22 9.79 -3.21
N SER A 33 6.28 9.98 -1.89
CA SER A 33 6.53 8.87 -0.96
C SER A 33 5.39 7.86 -0.94
N ILE A 34 4.13 8.32 -1.02
CA ILE A 34 2.94 7.49 -1.12
C ILE A 34 2.95 6.70 -2.44
N GLU A 35 3.25 7.36 -3.56
CA GLU A 35 3.36 6.70 -4.87
C GLU A 35 4.42 5.60 -4.88
N MET A 36 5.60 5.87 -4.32
CA MET A 36 6.66 4.87 -4.19
C MET A 36 6.22 3.68 -3.34
N TYR A 37 5.51 3.93 -2.24
CA TYR A 37 5.04 2.86 -1.37
C TYR A 37 3.91 2.03 -2.02
N ILE A 38 2.97 2.67 -2.74
CA ILE A 38 1.95 1.99 -3.53
C ILE A 38 2.61 1.07 -4.56
N ASN A 39 3.61 1.55 -5.30
CA ASN A 39 4.31 0.73 -6.29
C ASN A 39 5.00 -0.48 -5.66
N TYR A 40 5.67 -0.28 -4.52
CA TYR A 40 6.25 -1.38 -3.75
C TYR A 40 5.19 -2.41 -3.33
N LEU A 41 4.04 -1.96 -2.82
CA LEU A 41 2.96 -2.86 -2.41
C LEU A 41 2.39 -3.64 -3.60
N LEU A 42 2.24 -3.01 -4.78
CA LEU A 42 1.79 -3.68 -5.99
C LEU A 42 2.78 -4.76 -6.46
N GLU A 43 4.08 -4.47 -6.45
CA GLU A 43 5.11 -5.46 -6.77
C GLU A 43 5.10 -6.63 -5.78
N ARG A 44 5.00 -6.32 -4.48
CA ARG A 44 4.93 -7.34 -3.42
C ARG A 44 3.67 -8.19 -3.55
N LYS A 45 2.52 -7.60 -3.88
CA LYS A 45 1.25 -8.30 -4.11
C LYS A 45 1.38 -9.34 -5.22
N VAL A 46 1.99 -8.97 -6.34
CA VAL A 46 2.25 -9.89 -7.47
C VAL A 46 3.19 -11.02 -7.05
N TYR A 47 4.22 -10.71 -6.26
CA TYR A 47 5.13 -11.72 -5.75
C TYR A 47 4.44 -12.73 -4.83
N VAL A 48 3.66 -12.25 -3.85
CA VAL A 48 2.92 -13.11 -2.91
C VAL A 48 1.88 -13.96 -3.65
N ALA A 49 1.17 -13.40 -4.64
CA ALA A 49 0.25 -14.18 -5.47
C ALA A 49 0.94 -15.38 -6.14
N LYS A 50 2.14 -15.19 -6.69
CA LYS A 50 2.91 -16.28 -7.30
C LYS A 50 3.33 -17.35 -6.28
N LEU A 51 3.64 -16.94 -5.05
CA LEU A 51 3.95 -17.90 -3.99
C LEU A 51 2.72 -18.73 -3.62
N ILE A 52 1.55 -18.11 -3.51
CA ILE A 52 0.28 -18.81 -3.28
C ILE A 52 0.03 -19.81 -4.42
N ASP A 53 0.13 -19.38 -5.68
CA ASP A 53 -0.06 -20.28 -6.84
C ASP A 53 0.88 -21.50 -6.79
N ASN A 54 2.16 -21.27 -6.48
CA ASN A 54 3.15 -22.36 -6.39
C ASN A 54 2.87 -23.31 -5.21
N LEU A 55 2.45 -22.78 -4.06
CA LEU A 55 2.10 -23.60 -2.90
C LEU A 55 0.82 -24.40 -3.16
N THR A 56 -0.19 -23.81 -3.81
CA THR A 56 -1.41 -24.51 -4.22
C THR A 56 -1.10 -25.65 -5.18
N LEU A 57 -0.27 -25.42 -6.20
CA LEU A 57 0.18 -26.49 -7.11
C LEU A 57 0.95 -27.59 -6.36
N SER A 58 1.80 -27.22 -5.40
CA SER A 58 2.55 -28.18 -4.59
C SER A 58 1.62 -29.04 -3.73
N LEU A 59 0.58 -28.41 -3.15
CA LEU A 59 -0.44 -29.09 -2.38
C LEU A 59 -1.25 -30.06 -3.24
N GLU A 60 -1.70 -29.62 -4.41
CA GLU A 60 -2.44 -30.44 -5.36
C GLU A 60 -1.63 -31.66 -5.82
N ASN A 61 -0.36 -31.46 -6.18
CA ASN A 61 0.53 -32.56 -6.56
C ASN A 61 0.72 -33.55 -5.41
N LYS A 62 0.93 -33.07 -4.18
CA LYS A 62 1.06 -33.95 -3.02
C LYS A 62 -0.20 -34.79 -2.78
N TYR A 63 -1.38 -34.21 -2.98
CA TYR A 63 -2.64 -34.96 -2.91
C TYR A 63 -2.74 -36.04 -4.01
N ILE A 64 -2.30 -35.74 -5.24
CA ILE A 64 -2.28 -36.72 -6.34
C ILE A 64 -1.34 -37.88 -6.00
N ASP A 65 -0.11 -37.58 -5.58
CA ASP A 65 0.90 -38.58 -5.23
C ASP A 65 0.37 -39.54 -4.15
N MET A 66 -0.30 -39.02 -3.12
CA MET A 66 -0.88 -39.84 -2.06
C MET A 66 -2.04 -40.70 -2.52
N ILE A 67 -2.92 -40.19 -3.39
CA ILE A 67 -4.04 -40.98 -3.93
C ILE A 67 -3.49 -42.15 -4.76
N ASP A 68 -2.44 -41.91 -5.54
CA ASP A 68 -1.80 -42.89 -6.40
C ASP A 68 -0.99 -43.93 -5.61
N GLU A 69 -0.25 -43.53 -4.57
CA GLU A 69 0.55 -44.43 -3.73
C GLU A 69 -0.30 -45.31 -2.80
N ASP A 70 -1.32 -44.73 -2.16
CA ASP A 70 -2.13 -45.40 -1.14
C ASP A 70 -3.38 -46.11 -1.70
N TYR A 71 -3.55 -46.13 -3.02
CA TYR A 71 -4.72 -46.70 -3.71
C TYR A 71 -6.04 -46.23 -3.09
N ILE A 72 -6.18 -44.92 -2.89
CA ILE A 72 -7.34 -44.34 -2.21
C ILE A 72 -8.55 -44.36 -3.17
N TYR A 73 -9.43 -45.34 -3.02
CA TYR A 73 -10.61 -45.52 -3.89
C TYR A 73 -11.85 -44.73 -3.46
N CYS A 74 -11.85 -44.15 -2.26
CA CYS A 74 -12.97 -43.38 -1.72
C CYS A 74 -12.47 -42.19 -0.88
N ALA A 75 -13.32 -41.17 -0.73
CA ALA A 75 -12.98 -39.98 0.06
C ALA A 75 -12.70 -40.38 1.52
N GLN A 76 -11.47 -40.13 1.95
CA GLN A 76 -11.01 -40.31 3.32
C GLN A 76 -10.16 -39.10 3.73
N GLU A 77 -10.06 -38.88 5.04
CA GLU A 77 -9.15 -37.87 5.57
C GLU A 77 -7.70 -38.31 5.40
N ILE A 78 -6.88 -37.39 4.92
CA ILE A 78 -5.45 -37.63 4.69
C ILE A 78 -4.69 -36.84 5.75
N GLU A 79 -4.10 -37.56 6.70
CA GLU A 79 -3.20 -37.01 7.72
C GLU A 79 -1.75 -37.09 7.21
N ASP A 80 -1.27 -36.00 6.63
CA ASP A 80 0.10 -35.89 6.15
C ASP A 80 0.74 -34.58 6.63
N ILE A 81 1.91 -34.71 7.27
CA ILE A 81 2.61 -33.59 7.91
C ILE A 81 3.06 -32.56 6.87
N GLU A 82 3.39 -32.97 5.65
CA GLU A 82 3.80 -32.05 4.59
C GLU A 82 2.59 -31.29 4.03
N ILE A 83 1.45 -31.97 3.84
CA ILE A 83 0.17 -31.32 3.48
C ILE A 83 -0.19 -30.24 4.50
N ASP A 84 -0.10 -30.54 5.80
CA ASP A 84 -0.40 -29.57 6.85
C ASP A 84 0.58 -28.40 6.88
N ARG A 85 1.86 -28.64 6.58
CA ARG A 85 2.85 -27.56 6.42
C ARG A 85 2.49 -26.65 5.25
N ILE A 86 2.22 -27.21 4.07
CA ILE A 86 1.88 -26.42 2.87
C ILE A 86 0.60 -25.60 3.12
N LYS A 87 -0.41 -26.16 3.80
CA LYS A 87 -1.61 -25.43 4.21
C LYS A 87 -1.31 -24.27 5.15
N ASN A 88 -0.42 -24.46 6.12
CA ASN A 88 -0.04 -23.40 7.04
C ASN A 88 0.72 -22.27 6.30
N ASP A 89 1.63 -22.62 5.40
CA ASP A 89 2.35 -21.65 4.57
C ASP A 89 1.39 -20.89 3.66
N LEU A 90 0.40 -21.56 3.04
CA LEU A 90 -0.68 -20.92 2.27
C LEU A 90 -1.45 -19.91 3.11
N ASN A 91 -1.88 -20.30 4.31
CA ASN A 91 -2.61 -19.40 5.21
C ASN A 91 -1.79 -18.15 5.57
N GLU A 92 -0.48 -18.29 5.79
CA GLU A 92 0.40 -17.16 6.07
C GLU A 92 0.49 -16.22 4.85
N MET A 93 0.70 -16.78 3.66
CA MET A 93 0.80 -16.00 2.43
C MET A 93 -0.50 -15.29 2.06
N GLU A 94 -1.66 -15.94 2.25
CA GLU A 94 -2.97 -15.35 2.05
C GLU A 94 -3.24 -14.21 3.05
N ALA A 95 -2.85 -14.40 4.32
CA ALA A 95 -2.94 -13.35 5.34
C ALA A 95 -2.03 -12.15 5.02
N ASP A 96 -0.85 -12.40 4.45
CA ASP A 96 0.04 -11.36 3.94
C ASP A 96 -0.56 -10.64 2.73
N TYR A 97 -1.17 -11.36 1.79
CA TYR A 97 -1.86 -10.78 0.64
C TYR A 97 -3.02 -9.87 1.07
N ALA A 98 -3.84 -10.32 2.01
CA ALA A 98 -4.96 -9.55 2.56
C ALA A 98 -4.48 -8.27 3.25
N ARG A 99 -3.36 -8.33 3.98
CA ARG A 99 -2.73 -7.14 4.59
C ARG A 99 -2.26 -6.15 3.52
N ILE A 100 -1.63 -6.62 2.44
CA ILE A 100 -1.20 -5.76 1.33
C ILE A 100 -2.40 -5.05 0.67
N GLU A 101 -3.53 -5.73 0.48
CA GLU A 101 -4.75 -5.11 -0.07
C GLU A 101 -5.33 -4.04 0.84
N SER A 102 -5.33 -4.29 2.15
CA SER A 102 -5.74 -3.30 3.15
C SER A 102 -4.84 -2.07 3.10
N ASP A 103 -3.52 -2.27 3.07
CA ASP A 103 -2.54 -1.18 2.99
C ASP A 103 -2.69 -0.37 1.69
N LEU A 104 -2.87 -1.03 0.54
CA LEU A 104 -3.13 -0.36 -0.74
C LEU A 104 -4.38 0.52 -0.68
N SER A 105 -5.46 0.01 -0.07
CA SER A 105 -6.70 0.75 0.11
C SER A 105 -6.48 1.99 1.00
N GLN A 106 -5.73 1.83 2.09
CA GLN A 106 -5.38 2.95 2.98
C GLN A 106 -4.53 3.99 2.26
N GLN A 107 -3.52 3.57 1.48
CA GLN A 107 -2.67 4.48 0.71
C GLN A 107 -3.44 5.22 -0.39
N ALA A 108 -4.45 4.60 -1.00
CA ALA A 108 -5.32 5.27 -1.96
C ALA A 108 -6.11 6.42 -1.32
N VAL A 109 -6.63 6.21 -0.10
CA VAL A 109 -7.32 7.25 0.67
C VAL A 109 -6.35 8.37 1.05
N GLU A 110 -5.17 8.03 1.56
CA GLU A 110 -4.16 9.03 1.94
C GLU A 110 -3.72 9.85 0.72
N ARG A 111 -3.52 9.22 -0.44
CA ARG A 111 -3.18 9.92 -1.69
C ARG A 111 -4.25 10.94 -2.07
N ALA A 112 -5.52 10.55 -2.06
CA ALA A 112 -6.63 11.43 -2.38
C ALA A 112 -6.74 12.63 -1.41
N ASN A 113 -6.48 12.41 -0.12
CA ASN A 113 -6.43 13.49 0.86
C ASN A 113 -5.30 14.49 0.56
N ILE A 114 -4.10 14.00 0.24
CA ILE A 114 -2.96 14.85 -0.11
C ILE A 114 -3.17 15.59 -1.43
N GLU A 115 -3.75 14.95 -2.43
CA GLU A 115 -4.16 15.61 -3.68
C GLU A 115 -5.15 16.77 -3.38
N THR A 116 -6.12 16.54 -2.47
CA THR A 116 -7.07 17.58 -2.04
C THR A 116 -6.38 18.74 -1.32
N GLU A 117 -5.38 18.45 -0.47
CA GLU A 117 -4.58 19.48 0.20
C GLU A 117 -3.74 20.29 -0.80
N CYS A 118 -3.15 19.63 -1.82
CA CYS A 118 -2.43 20.29 -2.90
C CYS A 118 -3.34 21.28 -3.65
N ASP A 119 -4.54 20.84 -4.04
CA ASP A 119 -5.52 21.68 -4.73
C ASP A 119 -5.92 22.91 -3.89
N LEU A 120 -6.08 22.73 -2.58
CA LEU A 120 -6.41 23.82 -1.66
C LEU A 120 -5.27 24.84 -1.57
N ILE A 121 -4.03 24.38 -1.47
CA ILE A 121 -2.84 25.25 -1.43
C ILE A 121 -2.65 26.00 -2.74
N GLU A 122 -2.91 25.36 -3.88
CA GLU A 122 -2.89 26.02 -5.17
C GLU A 122 -3.95 27.14 -5.24
N ARG A 123 -5.18 26.86 -4.80
CA ARG A 123 -6.25 27.88 -4.74
C ARG A 123 -5.90 29.04 -3.82
N ILE A 124 -5.35 28.78 -2.64
CA ILE A 124 -4.91 29.83 -1.70
C ILE A 124 -3.81 30.68 -2.33
N SER A 125 -2.86 30.03 -3.03
CA SER A 125 -1.75 30.72 -3.71
C SER A 125 -2.23 31.66 -4.82
N LEU A 126 -3.37 31.39 -5.47
CA LEU A 126 -3.94 32.25 -6.50
C LEU A 126 -4.57 33.54 -5.95
N VAL A 127 -4.98 33.55 -4.68
CA VAL A 127 -5.67 34.69 -4.03
C VAL A 127 -4.80 35.46 -3.02
N ALA A 128 -3.55 35.02 -2.80
CA ALA A 128 -2.57 35.59 -1.86
C ALA A 128 -1.68 36.70 -2.49
#